data_AF-A0AAE3XEK9-F1
#
_entry.id   AF-A0AAE3XEK9-F1
#
_cell.length_a   1.000
_cell.length_b   1.000
_cell.length_c   1.000
_cell.angle_alpha   90.00
_cell.angle_beta   90.00
_cell.angle_gamma   90.00
#
_symmetry.space_group_name_H-M   'P 1'
#
loop_
_entity.id
_entity.type
_entity.pdbx_description
1 polymer ?
#
loop_
_entity_poly.entity_id
_entity_poly.type
_entity_poly.pdbx_seq_one_letter_code
_entity_poly.pdbx_strand_id
1 'polypeptide(L)'
;MAQGRQSVKSEEQVMALLSPILALDHVESTTVDWRKTVHINNLKSVEVTCVAGRNQVVPCGADVNVLIALTNLYYQQGQPKNGCIQVSVQDLCNAVGLSDGKINFDYVHQSLQRWLTVRYEVIDFWDTPNTPGKRNFCNLHFGIITTLEQLDLHTSDIETIGDFHGSTILKITLNRILIDIVTLGRIINDDT
;
A
#
# COMPACT_ATOMS: atom_id res chain seq x y z
N MET A 1 15.42 -34.63 -10.64
CA MET A 1 14.33 -34.04 -9.83
C MET A 1 14.72 -32.61 -9.53
N ALA A 2 14.14 -31.64 -10.23
CA ALA A 2 14.49 -30.23 -10.10
C ALA A 2 13.60 -29.58 -9.04
N GLN A 3 14.18 -29.18 -7.91
CA GLN A 3 13.53 -28.29 -6.96
C GLN A 3 13.37 -26.93 -7.63
N GLY A 4 12.11 -26.51 -7.81
CA GLY A 4 11.76 -25.17 -8.29
C GLY A 4 12.22 -24.14 -7.28
N ARG A 5 13.32 -23.44 -7.59
CA ARG A 5 13.73 -22.22 -6.89
C ARG A 5 12.74 -21.11 -7.27
N GLN A 6 11.78 -20.83 -6.39
CA GLN A 6 11.10 -19.54 -6.37
C GLN A 6 12.17 -18.44 -6.28
N SER A 7 12.05 -17.39 -7.10
CA SER A 7 12.90 -16.21 -6.96
C SER A 7 12.46 -15.49 -5.68
N VAL A 8 13.23 -15.73 -4.63
CA VAL A 8 13.10 -15.00 -3.37
C VAL A 8 13.66 -13.62 -3.66
N LYS A 9 12.79 -12.61 -3.77
CA LYS A 9 13.23 -11.20 -3.72
C LYS A 9 14.11 -11.05 -2.49
N SER A 10 15.32 -10.49 -2.63
CA SER A 10 16.23 -10.43 -1.48
C SER A 10 15.63 -9.51 -0.40
N GLU A 11 15.84 -9.86 0.85
CA GLU A 11 15.44 -9.05 2.01
C GLU A 11 15.81 -7.57 1.84
N GLU A 12 17.03 -7.30 1.37
CA GLU A 12 17.51 -5.96 1.09
C GLU A 12 16.65 -5.20 0.06
N GLN A 13 16.12 -5.89 -0.97
CA GLN A 13 15.22 -5.28 -1.97
C GLN A 13 13.86 -4.94 -1.37
N VAL A 14 13.33 -5.81 -0.52
CA VAL A 14 12.05 -5.60 0.15
C VAL A 14 12.15 -4.40 1.08
N MET A 15 13.22 -4.33 1.88
CA MET A 15 13.47 -3.20 2.78
C MET A 15 13.71 -1.89 2.02
N ALA A 16 14.42 -1.95 0.89
CA ALA A 16 14.66 -0.79 0.03
C ALA A 16 13.38 -0.22 -0.61
N LEU A 17 12.35 -1.05 -0.82
CA LEU A 17 11.04 -0.63 -1.31
C LEU A 17 10.11 -0.18 -0.18
N LEU A 18 10.13 -0.87 0.97
CA LEU A 18 9.31 -0.51 2.13
C LEU A 18 9.72 0.83 2.72
N SER A 19 11.02 1.07 2.90
CA SER A 19 11.53 2.31 3.51
C SER A 19 10.99 3.59 2.83
N PRO A 20 11.06 3.78 1.51
CA PRO A 20 10.51 4.97 0.87
C PRO A 20 8.98 5.02 0.88
N ILE A 21 8.28 3.88 0.87
CA ILE A 21 6.80 3.83 0.98
C ILE A 21 6.35 4.22 2.39
N LEU A 22 7.13 3.91 3.43
CA LEU A 22 6.78 4.20 4.83
C LEU A 22 7.36 5.52 5.33
N ALA A 23 8.45 6.04 4.73
CA ALA A 23 9.08 7.31 5.11
C ALA A 23 8.34 8.56 4.59
N LEU A 24 7.01 8.46 4.43
CA LEU A 24 6.15 9.55 3.94
C LEU A 24 5.89 10.62 5.02
N ASP A 25 6.32 10.39 6.26
CA ASP A 25 6.14 11.30 7.39
C ASP A 25 6.93 12.61 7.27
N HIS A 26 7.84 12.70 6.31
CA HIS A 26 8.72 13.86 6.09
C HIS A 26 8.38 14.63 4.82
N VAL A 27 7.25 14.30 4.20
CA VAL A 27 6.74 14.95 3.00
C VAL A 27 5.75 16.04 3.42
N GLU A 28 5.81 17.21 2.78
CA GLU A 28 4.88 18.30 3.06
C GLU A 28 3.46 17.91 2.63
N SER A 29 2.45 18.37 3.38
CA SER A 29 1.05 18.00 3.13
C SER A 29 0.48 18.50 1.80
N THR A 30 1.21 19.34 1.08
CA THR A 30 0.84 19.88 -0.26
C THR A 30 1.62 19.23 -1.40
N THR A 31 2.52 18.29 -1.10
CA THR A 31 3.37 17.65 -2.11
C THR A 31 2.54 16.75 -3.03
N VAL A 32 2.69 16.94 -4.35
CA VAL A 32 1.98 16.15 -5.37
C VAL A 32 2.85 15.04 -5.95
N ASP A 33 4.17 15.11 -5.78
CA ASP A 33 5.10 14.06 -6.13
C ASP A 33 6.40 14.17 -5.30
N TRP A 34 7.08 13.04 -5.12
CA TRP A 34 8.44 13.03 -4.59
C TRP A 34 9.28 11.95 -5.27
N ARG A 35 10.60 12.11 -5.16
CA ARG A 35 11.58 11.15 -5.66
C ARG A 35 12.66 10.89 -4.62
N LYS A 36 13.02 9.62 -4.43
CA LYS A 36 14.05 9.18 -3.50
C LYS A 36 14.92 8.11 -4.14
N THR A 37 16.24 8.31 -4.06
CA THR A 37 17.22 7.30 -4.47
C THR A 37 17.61 6.47 -3.25
N VAL A 38 17.29 5.19 -3.24
CA VAL A 38 17.64 4.25 -2.18
C VAL A 38 18.89 3.49 -2.58
N HIS A 39 19.88 3.50 -1.70
CA HIS A 39 21.14 2.80 -1.90
C HIS A 39 21.04 1.44 -1.21
N ILE A 40 21.22 0.36 -1.97
CA ILE A 40 21.21 -1.00 -1.47
C ILE A 40 22.65 -1.51 -1.50
N ASN A 41 23.34 -1.52 -0.36
CA ASN A 41 24.73 -1.98 -0.15
C ASN A 41 25.55 -2.33 -1.42
N ASN A 42 25.97 -3.57 -1.63
CA ASN A 42 26.81 -3.99 -2.76
C ASN A 42 26.06 -4.02 -4.13
N LEU A 43 24.91 -3.34 -4.23
CA LEU A 43 24.06 -3.24 -5.40
C LEU A 43 23.98 -1.76 -5.87
N LYS A 44 23.51 -1.53 -7.11
CA LYS A 44 23.30 -0.14 -7.56
C LYS A 44 22.10 0.48 -6.85
N SER A 45 22.09 1.80 -6.82
CA SER A 45 20.96 2.61 -6.36
C SER A 45 19.68 2.30 -7.14
N VAL A 46 18.55 2.30 -6.43
CA VAL A 46 17.21 2.23 -6.99
C VAL A 46 16.56 3.60 -6.85
N GLU A 47 15.94 4.12 -7.90
CA GLU A 47 15.17 5.36 -7.83
C GLU A 47 13.69 5.02 -7.64
N VAL A 48 13.09 5.57 -6.60
CA VAL A 48 11.66 5.45 -6.31
C VAL A 48 11.02 6.82 -6.47
N THR A 49 10.03 6.91 -7.35
CA THR A 49 9.18 8.09 -7.54
C THR A 49 7.77 7.75 -7.09
N CYS A 50 7.15 8.66 -6.35
CA CYS A 50 5.74 8.59 -5.96
C CYS A 50 5.02 9.80 -6.53
N VAL A 51 3.90 9.58 -7.20
CA VAL A 51 3.09 10.63 -7.82
C VAL A 51 1.66 10.48 -7.33
N ALA A 52 1.08 11.58 -6.86
CA ALA A 52 -0.31 11.63 -6.43
C ALA A 52 -1.27 11.49 -7.62
N GLY A 53 -2.51 11.09 -7.30
CA GLY A 53 -3.61 11.21 -8.25
C GLY A 53 -3.92 12.65 -8.65
N ARG A 54 -4.69 12.83 -9.71
CA ARG A 54 -5.16 14.17 -10.13
C ARG A 54 -5.92 14.84 -8.97
N ASN A 55 -5.57 16.10 -8.69
CA ASN A 55 -6.14 16.90 -7.60
C ASN A 55 -5.94 16.29 -6.19
N GLN A 56 -4.96 15.40 -6.04
CA GLN A 56 -4.58 14.82 -4.75
C GLN A 56 -3.16 15.25 -4.39
N VAL A 57 -2.82 15.04 -3.12
CA VAL A 57 -1.45 15.06 -2.62
C VAL A 57 -0.99 13.63 -2.40
N VAL A 58 0.32 13.41 -2.37
CA VAL A 58 0.86 12.09 -2.04
C VAL A 58 0.40 11.72 -0.63
N PRO A 59 0.10 10.44 -0.36
CA PRO A 59 -0.15 9.99 1.00
C PRO A 59 1.03 10.39 1.90
N CYS A 60 0.76 10.94 3.09
CA CYS A 60 1.81 11.36 4.02
C CYS A 60 1.36 11.34 5.48
N GLY A 61 2.33 11.28 6.40
CA GLY A 61 2.10 11.30 7.84
C GLY A 61 1.06 10.28 8.28
N ALA A 62 -0.08 10.76 8.79
CA ALA A 62 -1.13 9.90 9.31
C ALA A 62 -1.68 8.88 8.29
N ASP A 63 -1.59 9.15 6.98
CA ASP A 63 -2.03 8.18 5.94
C ASP A 63 -1.29 6.84 6.05
N VAL A 64 -0.06 6.84 6.58
CA VAL A 64 0.72 5.62 6.82
C VAL A 64 0.01 4.70 7.81
N ASN A 65 -0.69 5.23 8.81
CA ASN A 65 -1.47 4.41 9.75
C ASN A 65 -2.63 3.70 9.05
N VAL A 66 -3.25 4.34 8.05
CA VAL A 66 -4.27 3.70 7.21
C VAL A 66 -3.66 2.56 6.40
N LEU A 67 -2.49 2.75 5.78
CA LEU A 67 -1.78 1.67 5.09
C LEU A 67 -1.45 0.49 6.01
N ILE A 68 -0.93 0.77 7.21
CA ILE A 68 -0.63 -0.25 8.23
C ILE A 68 -1.92 -0.98 8.63
N ALA A 69 -3.01 -0.26 8.90
CA ALA A 69 -4.30 -0.87 9.22
C ALA A 69 -4.82 -1.79 8.11
N LEU A 70 -4.75 -1.35 6.85
CA LEU A 70 -5.18 -2.16 5.69
C LEU A 70 -4.36 -3.46 5.57
N THR A 71 -3.04 -3.38 5.74
CA THR A 71 -2.19 -4.58 5.70
C THR A 71 -2.46 -5.51 6.88
N ASN A 72 -2.70 -4.98 8.08
CA ASN A 72 -3.11 -5.76 9.25
C ASN A 72 -4.46 -6.47 9.05
N LEU A 73 -5.46 -5.76 8.53
CA LEU A 73 -6.77 -6.31 8.23
C LEU A 73 -6.68 -7.44 7.19
N TYR A 74 -5.80 -7.29 6.17
CA TYR A 74 -5.51 -8.36 5.22
C TYR A 74 -5.00 -9.64 5.89
N TYR A 75 -4.10 -9.51 6.86
CA TYR A 75 -3.63 -10.65 7.64
C TYR A 75 -4.70 -11.24 8.55
N GLN A 76 -5.44 -10.40 9.26
CA GLN A 76 -6.52 -10.81 10.16
C GLN A 76 -7.63 -11.58 9.43
N GLN A 77 -7.88 -11.26 8.16
CA GLN A 77 -8.83 -11.95 7.30
C GLN A 77 -8.25 -13.19 6.60
N GLY A 78 -7.07 -13.66 7.01
CA GLY A 78 -6.49 -14.92 6.52
C GLY A 78 -5.80 -14.81 5.16
N GLN A 79 -5.29 -13.62 4.80
CA GLN A 79 -4.53 -13.39 3.58
C GLN A 79 -5.27 -13.82 2.30
N PRO A 80 -6.47 -13.25 2.03
CA PRO A 80 -7.28 -13.64 0.88
C PRO A 80 -6.49 -13.55 -0.43
N LYS A 81 -6.57 -14.60 -1.26
CA LYS A 81 -5.71 -14.74 -2.47
C LYS A 81 -5.90 -13.63 -3.50
N ASN A 82 -7.10 -13.05 -3.54
CA ASN A 82 -7.45 -11.95 -4.43
C ASN A 82 -7.02 -10.57 -3.87
N GLY A 83 -6.39 -10.51 -2.69
CA GLY A 83 -5.97 -9.25 -2.07
C GLY A 83 -7.13 -8.41 -1.52
N CYS A 84 -8.34 -8.97 -1.50
CA CYS A 84 -9.56 -8.25 -1.15
C CYS A 84 -9.88 -8.41 0.33
N ILE A 85 -10.04 -7.28 1.03
CA ILE A 85 -10.55 -7.23 2.40
C ILE A 85 -11.92 -6.58 2.41
N GLN A 86 -12.75 -6.95 3.39
CA GLN A 86 -14.03 -6.29 3.65
C GLN A 86 -14.06 -5.79 5.09
N VAL A 87 -14.39 -4.52 5.29
CA VAL A 87 -14.31 -3.88 6.61
C VAL A 87 -15.33 -2.76 6.73
N SER A 88 -15.88 -2.53 7.92
CA SER A 88 -16.66 -1.32 8.17
C SER A 88 -15.75 -0.10 8.33
N VAL A 89 -16.23 1.11 8.02
CA VAL A 89 -15.45 2.33 8.26
C VAL A 89 -15.11 2.47 9.75
N GLN A 90 -16.02 2.10 10.64
CA GLN A 90 -15.76 2.11 12.09
C GLN A 90 -14.60 1.17 12.45
N ASP A 91 -14.61 -0.07 11.95
CA ASP A 91 -13.54 -1.03 12.22
C ASP A 91 -12.21 -0.59 11.63
N LEU A 92 -12.24 0.05 10.46
CA LEU A 92 -11.03 0.65 9.87
C LEU A 92 -10.51 1.80 10.72
N CYS A 93 -11.36 2.70 11.21
CA CYS A 93 -10.96 3.75 12.15
C CYS A 93 -10.34 3.17 13.42
N ASN A 94 -10.97 2.14 13.99
CA ASN A 94 -10.46 1.44 15.16
C ASN A 94 -9.07 0.82 14.90
N ALA A 95 -8.88 0.21 13.72
CA ALA A 95 -7.60 -0.39 13.32
C ALA A 95 -6.49 0.66 13.10
N VAL A 96 -6.85 1.89 12.73
CA VAL A 96 -5.94 3.05 12.63
C VAL A 96 -5.66 3.65 14.02
N GLY A 97 -6.50 3.39 15.02
CA GLY A 97 -6.43 4.00 16.35
C GLY A 97 -7.22 5.31 16.48
N LEU A 98 -8.20 5.54 15.60
CA LEU A 98 -9.08 6.72 15.62
C LEU A 98 -10.38 6.39 16.35
N SER A 99 -10.92 7.38 17.08
CA SER A 99 -12.24 7.28 17.71
C SER A 99 -13.37 7.37 16.66
N ASP A 100 -14.58 6.96 17.05
CA ASP A 100 -15.79 7.24 16.28
C ASP A 100 -15.98 8.76 16.08
N GLY A 101 -16.49 9.15 14.91
CA GLY A 101 -16.85 10.52 14.57
C GLY A 101 -16.70 10.84 13.09
N LYS A 102 -17.62 11.68 12.56
CA LYS A 102 -17.64 12.08 11.15
C LYS A 102 -16.29 12.62 10.64
N ILE A 103 -15.59 13.41 11.46
CA ILE A 103 -14.27 13.96 11.11
C ILE A 103 -13.26 12.83 10.78
N ASN A 104 -13.27 11.75 11.57
CA ASN A 104 -12.36 10.62 11.37
C ASN A 104 -12.80 9.75 10.18
N PHE A 105 -14.10 9.62 9.93
CA PHE A 105 -14.62 8.95 8.74
C PHE A 105 -14.23 9.70 7.46
N ASP A 106 -14.40 11.02 7.45
CA ASP A 106 -14.01 11.88 6.33
C ASP A 106 -12.48 11.81 6.11
N TYR A 107 -11.70 11.78 7.20
CA TYR A 107 -10.25 11.58 7.13
C TYR A 107 -9.87 10.25 6.48
N VAL A 108 -10.45 9.13 6.94
CA VAL A 108 -10.21 7.80 6.38
C VAL A 108 -10.63 7.76 4.91
N HIS A 109 -11.77 8.35 4.57
CA HIS A 109 -12.24 8.46 3.19
C HIS A 109 -11.18 9.14 2.31
N GLN A 110 -10.72 10.33 2.70
CA GLN A 110 -9.71 11.07 1.94
C GLN A 110 -8.39 10.30 1.84
N SER A 111 -7.97 9.61 2.91
CA SER A 111 -6.78 8.77 2.91
C SER A 111 -6.90 7.62 1.91
N LEU A 112 -8.02 6.91 1.90
CA LEU A 112 -8.28 5.83 0.93
C LEU A 112 -8.30 6.34 -0.51
N GLN A 113 -8.84 7.55 -0.77
CA GLN A 113 -8.79 8.16 -2.10
C GLN A 113 -7.35 8.47 -2.55
N ARG A 114 -6.49 8.95 -1.64
CA ARG A 114 -5.06 9.14 -1.93
C ARG A 114 -4.39 7.80 -2.24
N TRP A 115 -4.61 6.77 -1.41
CA TRP A 115 -4.04 5.43 -1.62
C TRP A 115 -4.56 4.70 -2.86
N LEU A 116 -5.78 5.00 -3.30
CA LEU A 116 -6.38 4.49 -4.54
C LEU A 116 -5.76 5.10 -5.79
N THR A 117 -5.34 6.36 -5.71
CA THR A 117 -4.92 7.12 -6.89
C THR A 117 -3.41 7.35 -6.98
N VAL A 118 -2.68 7.12 -5.89
CA VAL A 118 -1.21 7.21 -5.87
C VAL A 118 -0.58 6.17 -6.79
N ARG A 119 0.51 6.58 -7.44
CA ARG A 119 1.33 5.73 -8.30
C ARG A 119 2.78 5.78 -7.88
N TYR A 120 3.38 4.62 -7.74
CA TYR A 120 4.81 4.43 -7.60
C TYR A 120 5.43 4.03 -8.92
N GLU A 121 6.61 4.57 -9.19
CA GLU A 121 7.53 4.16 -10.24
C GLU A 121 8.88 3.84 -9.60
N VAL A 122 9.39 2.65 -9.90
CA VAL A 122 10.71 2.21 -9.46
C VAL A 122 11.54 1.95 -10.70
N ILE A 123 12.58 2.75 -10.89
CA ILE A 123 13.51 2.64 -12.02
C ILE A 123 14.71 1.83 -11.57
N ASP A 124 15.25 1.01 -12.48
CA ASP A 124 16.39 0.11 -12.23
C ASP A 124 16.11 -0.95 -11.15
N PHE A 125 14.86 -1.44 -11.07
CA PHE A 125 14.51 -2.59 -10.25
C PHE A 125 15.09 -3.88 -10.85
N TRP A 126 15.44 -4.86 -10.01
CA TRP A 126 16.11 -6.09 -10.43
C TRP A 126 15.20 -7.30 -10.19
N ASP A 127 14.87 -8.06 -11.23
CA ASP A 127 14.84 -9.54 -11.17
C ASP A 127 14.65 -10.17 -12.56
N THR A 128 15.44 -11.19 -12.88
CA THR A 128 15.01 -12.24 -13.83
C THR A 128 15.50 -13.59 -13.29
N PRO A 129 14.60 -14.52 -12.95
CA PRO A 129 14.96 -15.83 -12.38
C PRO A 129 15.71 -16.75 -13.36
N ASN A 130 15.72 -16.43 -14.65
CA ASN A 130 16.04 -17.39 -15.72
C ASN A 130 17.47 -17.33 -16.25
N THR A 131 18.35 -16.48 -15.72
CA THR A 131 19.77 -16.50 -16.15
C THR A 131 20.72 -16.13 -15.01
N PRO A 132 21.49 -17.08 -14.46
CA PRO A 132 22.61 -16.75 -13.57
C PRO A 132 23.55 -15.77 -14.27
N GLY A 133 23.83 -14.63 -13.64
CA GLY A 133 24.78 -13.64 -14.14
C GLY A 133 24.23 -12.56 -15.09
N LYS A 134 22.95 -12.60 -15.49
CA LYS A 134 22.32 -11.45 -16.18
C LYS A 134 21.43 -10.68 -15.22
N ARG A 135 21.87 -9.46 -14.88
CA ARG A 135 21.02 -8.47 -14.21
C ARG A 135 20.19 -7.78 -15.28
N ASN A 136 18.89 -8.08 -15.33
CA ASN A 136 17.96 -7.28 -16.14
C ASN A 136 17.38 -6.18 -15.25
N PHE A 137 17.60 -4.95 -15.67
CA PHE A 137 16.94 -3.78 -15.12
C PHE A 137 15.51 -3.75 -15.65
N CYS A 138 14.53 -3.69 -14.77
CA CYS A 138 13.15 -3.48 -15.12
C CYS A 138 12.60 -2.28 -14.36
N ASN A 139 11.68 -1.56 -15.01
CA ASN A 139 10.92 -0.52 -14.35
C ASN A 139 9.65 -1.16 -13.78
N LEU A 140 9.33 -0.83 -12.53
CA LEU A 140 8.13 -1.32 -11.85
C LEU A 140 7.18 -0.15 -11.62
N HIS A 141 5.93 -0.28 -12.05
CA HIS A 141 4.88 0.70 -11.77
C HIS A 141 3.72 0.05 -11.03
N PHE A 142 3.30 0.64 -9.91
CA PHE A 142 2.21 0.07 -9.11
C PHE A 142 1.53 1.13 -8.24
N GLY A 143 0.31 0.84 -7.79
CA GLY A 143 -0.40 1.60 -6.75
C GLY A 143 -0.54 0.76 -5.48
N ILE A 144 -1.23 1.29 -4.47
CA ILE A 144 -1.44 0.61 -3.19
C ILE A 144 -2.81 -0.06 -3.15
N ILE A 145 -3.88 0.69 -3.40
CA ILE A 145 -5.24 0.15 -3.56
C ILE A 145 -5.55 0.05 -5.05
N THR A 146 -6.07 -1.10 -5.47
CA THR A 146 -6.48 -1.34 -6.86
C THR A 146 -7.97 -1.06 -7.06
N THR A 147 -8.81 -1.44 -6.08
CA THR A 147 -10.24 -1.14 -6.09
C THR A 147 -10.72 -0.75 -4.70
N LEU A 148 -11.68 0.17 -4.67
CA LEU A 148 -12.42 0.60 -3.48
C LEU A 148 -13.90 0.60 -3.85
N GLU A 149 -14.68 -0.27 -3.22
CA GLU A 149 -16.11 -0.45 -3.45
C GLU A 149 -16.85 -0.23 -2.13
N GLN A 150 -17.90 0.59 -2.13
CA GLN A 150 -18.87 0.67 -1.03
C GLN A 150 -19.96 -0.37 -1.27
N LEU A 151 -20.16 -1.28 -0.32
CA LEU A 151 -21.10 -2.40 -0.45
C LEU A 151 -22.49 -2.08 0.12
N ASP A 152 -22.58 -1.16 1.08
CA ASP A 152 -23.84 -0.71 1.66
C ASP A 152 -24.40 0.47 0.87
N LEU A 153 -25.25 0.16 -0.10
CA LEU A 153 -26.16 1.15 -0.67
C LEU A 153 -27.35 1.27 0.29
N HIS A 154 -27.21 2.01 1.39
CA HIS A 154 -28.37 2.31 2.25
C HIS A 154 -29.31 3.30 1.54
N THR A 155 -30.43 2.77 1.06
CA THR A 155 -31.42 3.39 0.17
C THR A 155 -32.42 4.33 0.85
N SER A 156 -32.13 4.95 2.00
CA SER A 156 -33.19 5.71 2.69
C SER A 156 -32.83 7.00 3.43
N ASP A 157 -31.56 7.37 3.60
CA ASP A 157 -31.17 8.66 4.23
C ASP A 157 -29.97 9.30 3.51
N ILE A 158 -29.96 9.27 2.17
CA ILE A 158 -28.89 9.85 1.36
C ILE A 158 -29.12 11.36 1.26
N GLU A 159 -28.53 12.14 2.17
CA GLU A 159 -28.32 13.57 1.90
C GLU A 159 -27.13 13.79 0.94
N THR A 160 -26.18 12.85 0.85
CA THR A 160 -25.11 12.92 -0.17
C THR A 160 -24.52 11.54 -0.51
N ILE A 161 -24.46 11.18 -1.79
CA ILE A 161 -23.74 9.99 -2.27
C ILE A 161 -22.24 10.19 -2.04
N GLY A 162 -21.57 9.25 -1.37
CA GLY A 162 -20.11 9.25 -1.19
C GLY A 162 -19.60 9.62 0.21
N ASP A 163 -20.50 9.88 1.16
CA ASP A 163 -20.13 10.10 2.55
C ASP A 163 -19.98 8.77 3.30
N PHE A 164 -18.96 8.69 4.14
CA PHE A 164 -18.72 7.52 4.99
C PHE A 164 -19.43 7.68 6.34
N HIS A 165 -20.15 6.63 6.73
CA HIS A 165 -20.68 6.45 8.08
C HIS A 165 -19.98 5.27 8.74
N GLY A 166 -20.03 5.16 10.07
CA GLY A 166 -19.35 4.07 10.79
C GLY A 166 -19.80 2.67 10.33
N SER A 167 -21.08 2.53 9.97
CA SER A 167 -21.66 1.29 9.42
C SER A 167 -21.33 1.02 7.96
N THR A 168 -20.69 1.97 7.26
CA THR A 168 -20.36 1.84 5.84
C THR A 168 -19.41 0.69 5.62
N ILE A 169 -19.79 -0.24 4.75
CA ILE A 169 -19.02 -1.46 4.47
C ILE A 169 -18.22 -1.24 3.21
N LEU A 170 -16.90 -1.29 3.36
CA LEU A 170 -15.95 -1.14 2.27
C LEU A 170 -15.39 -2.49 1.87
N LYS A 171 -15.25 -2.68 0.56
CA LYS A 171 -14.48 -3.75 -0.05
C LYS A 171 -13.27 -3.12 -0.73
N ILE A 172 -12.09 -3.48 -0.25
CA ILE A 172 -10.82 -2.86 -0.64
C ILE A 172 -9.91 -3.94 -1.20
N THR A 173 -9.43 -3.76 -2.43
CA THR A 173 -8.46 -4.67 -3.04
C THR A 173 -7.07 -4.06 -2.99
N LEU A 174 -6.15 -4.69 -2.26
CA LEU A 174 -4.75 -4.28 -2.19
C LEU A 174 -3.98 -4.76 -3.43
N ASN A 175 -3.05 -3.93 -3.88
CA ASN A 175 -2.19 -4.28 -5.01
C ASN A 175 -1.29 -5.48 -4.64
N ARG A 176 -1.13 -6.41 -5.59
CA ARG A 176 -0.35 -7.62 -5.36
C ARG A 176 1.13 -7.33 -5.06
N ILE A 177 1.70 -6.30 -5.68
CA ILE A 177 3.09 -5.91 -5.43
C ILE A 177 3.26 -5.46 -3.99
N LEU A 178 2.32 -4.68 -3.45
CA LEU A 178 2.31 -4.31 -2.03
C LEU A 178 2.24 -5.56 -1.15
N ILE A 179 1.28 -6.45 -1.40
CA ILE A 179 1.12 -7.70 -0.63
C ILE A 179 2.43 -8.48 -0.61
N ASP A 180 3.03 -8.71 -1.77
CA ASP A 180 4.28 -9.44 -1.89
C ASP A 180 5.40 -8.76 -1.08
N ILE A 181 5.48 -7.42 -1.12
CA ILE A 181 6.47 -6.64 -0.36
C ILE A 181 6.24 -6.80 1.17
N VAL A 182 5.02 -6.62 1.66
CA VAL A 182 4.73 -6.67 3.11
C VAL A 182 4.76 -8.09 3.68
N THR A 183 4.41 -9.10 2.90
CA THR A 183 4.46 -10.51 3.33
C THR A 183 5.88 -11.00 3.41
N LEU A 184 6.73 -10.67 2.43
CA LEU A 184 8.15 -11.00 2.52
C LEU A 184 8.83 -10.27 3.67
N GLY A 185 8.54 -8.97 3.87
CA GLY A 185 9.11 -8.18 4.96
C GLY A 185 8.75 -8.70 6.36
N ARG A 186 7.55 -9.29 6.54
CA ARG A 186 7.16 -9.89 7.82
C ARG A 186 7.84 -11.23 8.10
N ILE A 187 7.90 -12.13 7.11
CA ILE A 187 8.56 -13.43 7.26
C ILE A 187 10.01 -13.25 7.73
N ILE A 188 10.69 -12.24 7.19
CA ILE A 188 12.07 -11.90 7.57
C ILE A 188 12.20 -11.48 9.03
N ASN A 189 11.23 -10.73 9.58
CA ASN A 189 11.28 -10.25 10.96
C ASN A 189 10.87 -11.32 11.99
N ASP A 190 10.14 -12.36 11.59
CA ASP A 190 9.76 -13.47 12.48
C ASP A 190 10.89 -14.51 12.65
N ASP A 191 11.92 -14.48 11.79
CA ASP A 191 13.08 -15.39 11.79
C ASP A 191 14.31 -14.82 12.56
N THR A 192 14.17 -13.69 13.27
CA THR A 192 15.20 -13.06 14.13
C THR A 192 14.79 -13.00 15.59
#